data_AF-A0AAD9B9R7-F1
#
_entry.id   AF-A0AAD9B9R7-F1
#
_cell.length_a   1.000
_cell.length_b   1.000
_cell.length_c   1.000
_cell.angle_alpha   90.00
_cell.angle_beta   90.00
_cell.angle_gamma   90.00
#
_symmetry.space_group_name_H-M   'P 1'
#
loop_
_entity.id
_entity.type
_entity.pdbx_description
1 polymer ?
#
loop_
_entity_poly.entity_id
_entity_poly.type
_entity_poly.pdbx_seq_one_letter_code
_entity_poly.pdbx_strand_id
1 'polypeptide(L)'
;MAKCDNGKWKVVEDTCVIKVIKDLLLSSEELQVEDVPGFVGNLSVEVKKVKEINVTQSPHTISTIVEILGNIADVTLEVNQPVIEDVLQTVDEVIGEDSRESWTALNANENNNASSDLLGSMELLSDKIVGTFTFTSETGAILLNRSTFDNSFYANLNSSVVLDIPNTGFRNVSITTITLFTLNNVMPVRSSSFNTSLFNTNNTDPVNALNAAVVLIRVNETIRNVTLSYTKLNTTLTQDPQCVFWNFKLFDNRGAWDRVGTMLDSTNRGLHIVFALFNSLQGFFILVFGTLFDSKIRSILARKSPTTSTGSNTTRSTSGGISSTGMNWFHRLHVYRVSEAANSGSGGASESFSNI
;
A
#
# COMPACT_ATOMS: atom_id res chain seq x y z
N MET A 1 8.68 -5.90 30.86
CA MET A 1 8.19 -6.85 31.89
C MET A 1 8.38 -8.30 31.46
N ALA A 2 8.61 -9.20 32.42
CA ALA A 2 8.64 -10.65 32.18
C ALA A 2 7.66 -11.37 33.11
N LYS A 3 7.07 -12.45 32.62
CA LYS A 3 6.17 -13.32 33.38
C LYS A 3 6.76 -14.72 33.41
N CYS A 4 6.81 -15.29 34.59
CA CYS A 4 7.20 -16.68 34.76
C CYS A 4 5.98 -17.57 34.46
N ASP A 5 6.13 -18.48 33.50
CA ASP A 5 5.11 -19.42 33.07
C ASP A 5 5.73 -20.82 33.03
N ASN A 6 5.22 -21.74 33.86
CA ASN A 6 5.80 -23.08 34.11
C ASN A 6 7.30 -23.08 34.42
N GLY A 7 7.76 -22.16 35.27
CA GLY A 7 9.16 -22.08 35.71
C GLY A 7 10.13 -21.52 34.65
N LYS A 8 9.64 -21.07 33.49
CA LYS A 8 10.41 -20.35 32.49
C LYS A 8 9.98 -18.89 32.46
N TRP A 9 10.96 -17.99 32.53
CA TRP A 9 10.72 -16.57 32.30
C TRP A 9 10.46 -16.32 30.82
N LYS A 10 9.31 -15.74 30.50
CA LYS A 10 9.00 -15.21 29.17
C LYS A 10 8.93 -13.69 29.28
N VAL A 11 9.64 -12.98 28.42
CA VAL A 11 9.44 -11.54 28.26
C VAL A 11 8.03 -11.35 27.73
N VAL A 12 7.21 -10.56 28.44
CA VAL A 12 5.83 -10.28 28.02
C VAL A 12 5.76 -8.97 27.26
N GLU A 13 6.63 -8.02 27.62
CA GLU A 13 6.69 -6.72 26.98
C GLU A 13 8.11 -6.17 27.16
N ASP A 14 8.78 -5.76 26.10
CA ASP A 14 10.06 -5.07 26.20
C ASP A 14 9.85 -3.59 25.95
N THR A 15 9.75 -2.81 27.03
CA THR A 15 9.59 -1.35 27.02
C THR A 15 10.92 -0.61 27.09
N CYS A 16 12.05 -1.29 26.88
CA CYS A 16 13.37 -0.68 27.04
C CYS A 16 13.68 0.23 25.85
N VAL A 17 14.08 1.45 26.17
CA VAL A 17 14.59 2.43 25.20
C VAL A 17 16.05 2.67 25.50
N ILE A 18 16.87 2.70 24.45
CA ILE A 18 18.30 3.01 24.59
C ILE A 18 18.46 4.42 25.13
N LYS A 19 19.36 4.58 26.10
CA LYS A 19 19.60 5.86 26.75
C LYS A 19 19.86 7.00 25.75
N VAL A 20 20.75 6.81 24.78
CA VAL A 20 21.07 7.88 23.80
C VAL A 20 19.85 8.29 22.98
N ILE A 21 19.01 7.34 22.58
CA ILE A 21 17.77 7.62 21.84
C ILE A 21 16.75 8.33 22.74
N LYS A 22 16.67 7.94 24.02
CA LYS A 22 15.82 8.62 25.00
C LYS A 22 16.25 10.06 25.26
N ASP A 23 17.56 10.31 25.35
CA ASP A 23 18.10 11.66 25.53
C ASP A 23 17.84 12.54 24.28
N LEU A 24 17.90 11.95 23.08
CA LEU A 24 17.51 12.59 21.82
C LEU A 24 16.01 12.89 21.75
N LEU A 25 15.15 12.00 22.25
CA LEU A 25 13.70 12.26 22.36
C LEU A 25 13.43 13.51 23.17
N LEU A 26 13.97 13.60 24.39
CA LEU A 26 13.80 14.77 25.26
C LEU A 26 14.31 16.06 24.59
N SER A 27 15.41 15.96 23.85
CA SER A 27 15.95 17.10 23.10
C SER A 27 15.05 17.49 21.92
N SER A 28 14.36 16.52 21.29
CA SER A 28 13.45 16.78 20.18
C SER A 28 12.16 17.51 20.60
N GLU A 29 11.70 17.36 21.85
CA GLU A 29 10.47 17.98 22.35
C GLU A 29 10.59 19.51 22.46
N GLU A 30 11.82 20.02 22.62
CA GLU A 30 12.13 21.45 22.71
C GLU A 30 12.84 21.98 21.44
N LEU A 31 12.89 21.16 20.36
CA LEU A 31 13.64 21.48 19.14
C LEU A 31 13.13 22.76 18.50
N GLN A 32 14.06 23.65 18.13
CA GLN A 32 13.77 24.88 17.38
C GLN A 32 14.14 24.70 15.90
N VAL A 33 13.55 25.53 15.03
CA VAL A 33 13.70 25.43 13.56
C VAL A 33 15.18 25.54 13.15
N GLU A 34 15.93 26.45 13.77
CA GLU A 34 17.33 26.72 13.51
C GLU A 34 18.27 25.54 13.86
N ASP A 35 17.86 24.69 14.81
CA ASP A 35 18.67 23.59 15.31
C ASP A 35 18.43 22.28 14.55
N VAL A 36 17.35 22.21 13.74
CA VAL A 36 16.98 21.02 12.98
C VAL A 36 18.14 20.42 12.19
N PRO A 37 18.93 21.19 11.38
CA PRO A 37 20.01 20.59 10.59
C PRO A 37 21.08 19.91 11.44
N GLY A 38 21.45 20.51 12.58
CA GLY A 38 22.43 19.91 13.50
C GLY A 38 21.85 18.68 14.23
N PHE A 39 20.56 18.74 14.58
CA PHE A 39 19.87 17.68 15.27
C PHE A 39 19.74 16.41 14.41
N VAL A 40 19.27 16.53 13.16
CA VAL A 40 19.07 15.38 12.28
C VAL A 40 20.39 14.67 11.94
N GLY A 41 21.48 15.43 11.76
CA GLY A 41 22.81 14.87 11.54
C GLY A 41 23.30 14.08 12.76
N ASN A 42 23.09 14.59 13.97
CA ASN A 42 23.42 13.87 15.20
C ASN A 42 22.56 12.61 15.37
N LEU A 43 21.24 12.70 15.13
CA LEU A 43 20.31 11.58 15.20
C LEU A 43 20.73 10.44 14.26
N SER A 44 21.02 10.77 12.99
CA SER A 44 21.48 9.81 11.98
C SER A 44 22.73 9.04 12.44
N VAL A 45 23.71 9.76 12.99
CA VAL A 45 24.95 9.16 13.51
C VAL A 45 24.69 8.25 14.72
N GLU A 46 23.89 8.69 15.68
CA GLU A 46 23.64 7.91 16.90
C GLU A 46 22.77 6.67 16.63
N VAL A 47 21.79 6.75 15.73
CA VAL A 47 20.96 5.61 15.33
C VAL A 47 21.80 4.54 14.63
N LYS A 48 22.76 4.94 13.77
CA LYS A 48 23.72 3.99 13.17
C LYS A 48 24.57 3.27 14.20
N LYS A 49 25.16 4.00 15.15
CA LYS A 49 25.97 3.40 16.24
C LYS A 49 25.14 2.43 17.08
N VAL A 50 23.88 2.77 17.34
CA VAL A 50 22.94 1.92 18.06
C VAL A 50 22.68 0.60 17.34
N LYS A 51 22.56 0.64 16.00
CA LYS A 51 22.34 -0.55 15.18
C LYS A 51 23.51 -1.52 15.21
N GLU A 52 24.75 -1.02 15.21
CA GLU A 52 25.95 -1.85 15.32
C GLU A 52 26.01 -2.69 16.61
N ILE A 53 25.25 -2.30 17.64
CA ILE A 53 25.17 -2.97 18.95
C ILE A 53 23.97 -3.97 18.99
N ASN A 54 23.31 -4.24 17.86
CA ASN A 54 22.11 -5.10 17.73
C ASN A 54 20.86 -4.61 18.49
N VAL A 55 20.70 -3.30 18.70
CA VAL A 55 19.57 -2.76 19.48
C VAL A 55 18.41 -2.23 18.61
N THR A 56 18.53 -2.27 17.27
CA THR A 56 17.39 -2.13 16.34
C THR A 56 16.33 -3.23 16.50
N GLN A 57 16.62 -4.25 17.33
CA GLN A 57 15.68 -5.27 17.75
C GLN A 57 14.71 -4.84 18.88
N SER A 58 14.84 -3.62 19.43
CA SER A 58 13.88 -3.12 20.42
C SER A 58 12.69 -2.41 19.76
N PRO A 59 11.45 -2.94 19.90
CA PRO A 59 10.23 -2.27 19.42
C PRO A 59 10.07 -0.84 19.97
N HIS A 60 10.36 -0.65 21.26
CA HIS A 60 10.20 0.65 21.92
C HIS A 60 11.26 1.66 21.47
N THR A 61 12.48 1.20 21.17
CA THR A 61 13.49 2.09 20.60
C THR A 61 13.09 2.57 19.20
N ILE A 62 12.57 1.66 18.35
CA ILE A 62 12.07 2.05 17.02
C ILE A 62 10.94 3.06 17.13
N SER A 63 9.92 2.80 17.95
CA SER A 63 8.80 3.74 18.11
C SER A 63 9.24 5.08 18.71
N THR A 64 10.26 5.11 19.57
CA THR A 64 10.86 6.36 20.04
C THR A 64 11.55 7.14 18.90
N ILE A 65 12.26 6.46 18.00
CA ILE A 65 12.86 7.10 16.82
C ILE A 65 11.77 7.68 15.90
N VAL A 66 10.66 6.96 15.72
CA VAL A 66 9.51 7.47 14.96
C VAL A 66 8.94 8.72 15.59
N GLU A 67 8.80 8.77 16.92
CA GLU A 67 8.32 9.95 17.64
C GLU A 67 9.26 11.15 17.45
N ILE A 68 10.58 10.92 17.50
CA ILE A 68 11.58 11.95 17.18
C ILE A 68 11.40 12.49 15.75
N LEU A 69 11.20 11.59 14.76
CA LEU A 69 10.96 11.98 13.38
C LEU A 69 9.67 12.80 13.22
N GLY A 70 8.64 12.50 14.00
CA GLY A 70 7.41 13.28 14.10
C GLY A 70 7.66 14.69 14.61
N ASN A 71 8.39 14.83 15.73
CA ASN A 71 8.77 16.13 16.29
C ASN A 71 9.58 16.97 15.29
N ILE A 72 10.54 16.35 14.58
CA ILE A 72 11.29 16.99 13.49
C ILE A 72 10.32 17.46 12.39
N ALA A 73 9.41 16.61 11.95
CA ALA A 73 8.46 16.92 10.89
C ALA A 73 7.55 18.10 11.26
N ASP A 74 7.13 18.19 12.52
CA ASP A 74 6.25 19.25 13.02
C ASP A 74 6.94 20.61 13.10
N VAL A 75 8.18 20.67 13.61
CA VAL A 75 8.92 21.93 13.75
C VAL A 75 9.50 22.42 12.41
N THR A 76 9.90 21.53 11.52
CA THR A 76 10.64 21.92 10.31
C THR A 76 9.75 22.77 9.39
N LEU A 77 10.29 23.85 8.82
CA LEU A 77 9.57 24.71 7.87
C LEU A 77 10.01 24.48 6.43
N GLU A 78 11.30 24.28 6.22
CA GLU A 78 11.92 24.04 4.92
C GLU A 78 12.95 22.91 5.08
N VAL A 79 12.95 21.97 4.14
CA VAL A 79 13.84 20.81 4.13
C VAL A 79 14.78 20.92 2.94
N ASN A 80 16.05 21.23 3.21
CA ASN A 80 17.10 21.21 2.19
C ASN A 80 17.69 19.80 2.03
N GLN A 81 18.59 19.64 1.06
CA GLN A 81 19.18 18.34 0.74
C GLN A 81 19.86 17.66 1.94
N PRO A 82 20.83 18.26 2.66
CA PRO A 82 21.46 17.62 3.82
C PRO A 82 20.45 17.15 4.89
N VAL A 83 19.44 17.98 5.19
CA VAL A 83 18.44 17.62 6.21
C VAL A 83 17.65 16.38 5.82
N ILE A 84 17.15 16.29 4.58
CA ILE A 84 16.39 15.09 4.18
C ILE A 84 17.29 13.86 4.04
N GLU A 85 18.55 14.02 3.64
CA GLU A 85 19.49 12.91 3.54
C GLU A 85 19.74 12.29 4.91
N ASP A 86 19.99 13.10 5.95
CA ASP A 86 20.16 12.62 7.33
C ASP A 86 18.89 11.98 7.90
N VAL A 87 17.73 12.58 7.63
CA VAL A 87 16.43 11.99 8.00
C VAL A 87 16.24 10.63 7.32
N LEU A 88 16.39 10.55 6.00
CA LEU A 88 16.18 9.30 5.27
C LEU A 88 17.22 8.26 5.63
N GLN A 89 18.44 8.66 5.99
CA GLN A 89 19.43 7.74 6.51
C GLN A 89 19.02 7.16 7.87
N THR A 90 18.44 7.97 8.74
CA THR A 90 17.84 7.48 10.00
C THR A 90 16.70 6.49 9.71
N VAL A 91 15.84 6.80 8.73
CA VAL A 91 14.75 5.92 8.30
C VAL A 91 15.28 4.60 7.73
N ASP A 92 16.34 4.65 6.93
CA ASP A 92 17.02 3.48 6.35
C ASP A 92 17.40 2.47 7.43
N GLU A 93 17.85 2.95 8.59
CA GLU A 93 18.23 2.09 9.69
C GLU A 93 17.04 1.36 10.33
N VAL A 94 15.89 2.02 10.43
CA VAL A 94 14.70 1.47 11.10
C VAL A 94 13.77 0.69 10.18
N ILE A 95 13.94 0.75 8.85
CA ILE A 95 13.12 -0.03 7.90
C ILE A 95 13.84 -1.28 7.37
N GLY A 96 15.05 -1.57 7.87
CA GLY A 96 15.85 -2.72 7.47
C GLY A 96 15.20 -4.07 7.82
N GLU A 97 15.60 -5.15 7.15
CA GLU A 97 15.08 -6.51 7.41
C GLU A 97 15.28 -6.97 8.87
N ASP A 98 16.35 -6.52 9.52
CA ASP A 98 16.68 -6.81 10.92
C ASP A 98 15.67 -6.21 11.91
N SER A 99 14.95 -5.15 11.52
CA SER A 99 13.91 -4.50 12.32
C SER A 99 12.53 -5.16 12.22
N ARG A 100 12.35 -6.15 11.33
CA ARG A 100 11.03 -6.73 11.00
C ARG A 100 10.31 -7.32 12.20
N GLU A 101 11.03 -8.00 13.09
CA GLU A 101 10.44 -8.57 14.31
C GLU A 101 9.95 -7.47 15.26
N SER A 102 10.71 -6.39 15.39
CA SER A 102 10.34 -5.22 16.19
C SER A 102 9.05 -4.57 15.67
N TRP A 103 8.96 -4.35 14.36
CA TRP A 103 7.74 -3.84 13.72
C TRP A 103 6.56 -4.78 13.84
N THR A 104 6.80 -6.09 13.74
CA THR A 104 5.75 -7.10 13.96
C THR A 104 5.19 -7.01 15.37
N ALA A 105 6.06 -6.83 16.37
CA ALA A 105 5.64 -6.63 17.76
C ALA A 105 4.86 -5.31 17.96
N LEU A 106 5.32 -4.20 17.36
CA LEU A 106 4.60 -2.91 17.41
C LEU A 106 3.20 -3.02 16.79
N ASN A 107 3.12 -3.63 15.61
CA ASN A 107 1.89 -3.77 14.83
C ASN A 107 0.90 -4.80 15.39
N ALA A 108 1.34 -5.67 16.31
CA ALA A 108 0.46 -6.62 16.99
C ALA A 108 -0.55 -5.91 17.92
N ASN A 109 -0.22 -4.71 18.40
CA ASN A 109 -1.14 -3.87 19.14
C ASN A 109 -1.91 -2.96 18.17
N GLU A 110 -3.22 -3.19 18.00
CA GLU A 110 -4.06 -2.39 17.09
C GLU A 110 -4.09 -0.91 17.43
N ASN A 111 -3.84 -0.56 18.70
CA ASN A 111 -3.81 0.83 19.12
C ASN A 111 -2.51 1.54 18.78
N ASN A 112 -1.49 0.81 18.36
CA ASN A 112 -0.22 1.39 17.97
C ASN A 112 -0.29 1.93 16.53
N ASN A 113 0.21 3.14 16.36
CA ASN A 113 0.25 3.90 15.12
C ASN A 113 1.66 4.18 14.62
N ALA A 114 2.72 3.65 15.24
CA ALA A 114 4.12 3.93 14.88
C ALA A 114 4.41 3.79 13.37
N SER A 115 3.92 2.73 12.70
CA SER A 115 4.13 2.59 11.25
C SER A 115 3.43 3.68 10.43
N SER A 116 2.25 4.13 10.88
CA SER A 116 1.54 5.25 10.28
C SER A 116 2.24 6.58 10.57
N ASP A 117 2.73 6.77 11.79
CA ASP A 117 3.38 8.01 12.20
C ASP A 117 4.71 8.19 11.47
N LEU A 118 5.46 7.10 11.24
CA LEU A 118 6.65 7.13 10.39
C LEU A 118 6.30 7.63 8.98
N LEU A 119 5.25 7.05 8.38
CA LEU A 119 4.82 7.41 7.04
C LEU A 119 4.28 8.85 6.98
N GLY A 120 3.56 9.29 8.01
CA GLY A 120 3.06 10.66 8.16
C GLY A 120 4.21 11.67 8.32
N SER A 121 5.25 11.31 9.08
CA SER A 121 6.45 12.14 9.21
C SER A 121 7.15 12.31 7.87
N MET A 122 7.26 11.24 7.08
CA MET A 122 7.81 11.30 5.72
C MET A 122 6.94 12.14 4.78
N GLU A 123 5.62 12.03 4.89
CA GLU A 123 4.67 12.87 4.15
C GLU A 123 4.89 14.35 4.45
N LEU A 124 4.88 14.74 5.73
CA LEU A 124 5.06 16.13 6.17
C LEU A 124 6.41 16.71 5.76
N LEU A 125 7.50 15.95 5.91
CA LEU A 125 8.84 16.41 5.52
C LEU A 125 8.97 16.52 4.00
N SER A 126 8.40 15.57 3.24
CA SER A 126 8.46 15.59 1.78
C SER A 126 7.79 16.82 1.15
N ASP A 127 6.78 17.37 1.81
CA ASP A 127 6.09 18.59 1.37
C ASP A 127 6.98 19.83 1.45
N LYS A 128 7.89 19.82 2.43
CA LYS A 128 8.74 20.96 2.76
C LYS A 128 10.08 20.93 2.01
N ILE A 129 10.32 19.93 1.16
CA ILE A 129 11.59 19.79 0.44
C ILE A 129 11.75 20.88 -0.61
N VAL A 130 12.92 21.49 -0.67
CA VAL A 130 13.31 22.49 -1.68
C VAL A 130 14.51 22.03 -2.50
N GLY A 131 14.69 22.62 -3.69
CA GLY A 131 15.80 22.29 -4.59
C GLY A 131 15.50 21.13 -5.55
N THR A 132 16.56 20.61 -6.18
CA THR A 132 16.52 19.52 -7.17
C THR A 132 17.74 18.63 -6.96
N PHE A 133 17.52 17.37 -6.61
CA PHE A 133 18.56 16.43 -6.27
C PHE A 133 18.03 15.00 -6.25
N THR A 134 18.95 14.05 -6.20
CA THR A 134 18.65 12.63 -6.02
C THR A 134 19.45 12.09 -4.85
N PHE A 135 18.86 11.16 -4.12
CA PHE A 135 19.51 10.49 -2.98
C PHE A 135 19.21 8.99 -3.02
N THR A 136 20.20 8.22 -2.61
CA THR A 136 20.10 6.78 -2.36
C THR A 136 20.65 6.51 -0.98
N SER A 137 19.88 5.83 -0.13
CA SER A 137 20.36 5.46 1.20
C SER A 137 21.51 4.45 1.14
N GLU A 138 22.27 4.34 2.23
CA GLU A 138 23.44 3.44 2.29
C GLU A 138 23.09 1.97 2.01
N THR A 139 21.95 1.47 2.48
CA THR A 139 21.51 0.10 2.17
C THR A 139 20.86 -0.05 0.80
N GLY A 140 20.52 1.07 0.14
CA GLY A 140 19.74 1.10 -1.09
C GLY A 140 18.25 0.81 -0.90
N ALA A 141 17.74 0.76 0.35
CA ALA A 141 16.32 0.54 0.63
C ALA A 141 15.45 1.78 0.34
N ILE A 142 16.06 2.96 0.21
CA ILE A 142 15.38 4.23 -0.05
C ILE A 142 15.99 4.93 -1.26
N LEU A 143 15.12 5.39 -2.16
CA LEU A 143 15.49 6.29 -3.26
C LEU A 143 14.63 7.54 -3.22
N LEU A 144 15.26 8.70 -3.21
CA LEU A 144 14.60 9.99 -3.40
C LEU A 144 15.03 10.61 -4.71
N ASN A 145 14.07 11.16 -5.45
CA ASN A 145 14.32 12.05 -6.58
C ASN A 145 13.38 13.24 -6.45
N ARG A 146 13.96 14.44 -6.44
CA ARG A 146 13.23 15.69 -6.58
C ARG A 146 13.67 16.40 -7.84
N SER A 147 12.73 16.68 -8.72
CA SER A 147 12.98 17.33 -10.01
C SER A 147 11.83 18.24 -10.44
N THR A 148 12.01 18.92 -11.57
CA THR A 148 10.96 19.71 -12.21
C THR A 148 10.62 19.15 -13.59
N PHE A 149 9.37 19.32 -14.02
CA PHE A 149 8.92 18.89 -15.34
C PHE A 149 7.92 19.85 -15.99
N ASP A 150 7.85 19.76 -17.32
CA ASP A 150 6.90 20.49 -18.16
C ASP A 150 5.96 19.49 -18.83
N ASN A 151 4.65 19.72 -18.71
CA ASN A 151 3.55 18.98 -19.34
C ASN A 151 3.44 17.47 -19.03
N SER A 152 4.52 16.73 -18.89
CA SER A 152 4.51 15.30 -18.61
C SER A 152 5.72 14.86 -17.80
N PHE A 153 5.54 13.83 -16.98
CA PHE A 153 6.59 13.23 -16.17
C PHE A 153 6.60 11.72 -16.34
N TYR A 154 7.78 11.15 -16.56
CA TYR A 154 7.99 9.71 -16.62
C TYR A 154 9.20 9.33 -15.78
N ALA A 155 9.04 8.35 -14.90
CA ALA A 155 10.13 7.83 -14.08
C ALA A 155 10.06 6.31 -13.96
N ASN A 156 11.23 5.69 -14.06
CA ASN A 156 11.44 4.29 -13.70
C ASN A 156 12.21 4.24 -12.36
N LEU A 157 11.50 3.86 -11.30
CA LEU A 157 12.00 3.81 -9.93
C LEU A 157 12.56 2.40 -9.66
N ASN A 158 13.84 2.22 -10.03
CA ASN A 158 14.61 0.99 -9.83
C ASN A 158 14.00 -0.28 -10.46
N SER A 159 13.39 -0.16 -11.64
CA SER A 159 12.71 -1.24 -12.38
C SER A 159 11.55 -1.93 -11.65
N SER A 160 11.16 -1.41 -10.47
CA SER A 160 10.12 -1.97 -9.63
C SER A 160 8.83 -1.18 -9.70
N VAL A 161 8.93 0.14 -9.91
CA VAL A 161 7.78 1.02 -10.07
C VAL A 161 7.99 1.95 -11.26
N VAL A 162 7.00 2.05 -12.14
CA VAL A 162 6.96 3.03 -13.22
C VAL A 162 5.88 4.05 -12.89
N LEU A 163 6.26 5.33 -12.90
CA LEU A 163 5.37 6.47 -12.73
C LEU A 163 5.26 7.21 -14.06
N ASP A 164 4.02 7.37 -14.53
CA ASP A 164 3.69 8.14 -15.73
C ASP A 164 2.59 9.16 -15.43
N ILE A 165 2.87 10.42 -15.76
CA ILE A 165 1.97 11.57 -15.63
C ILE A 165 1.88 12.24 -17.01
N PRO A 166 0.85 11.95 -17.82
CA PRO A 166 0.73 12.53 -19.15
C PRO A 166 -0.11 13.82 -19.15
N ASN A 167 0.25 14.75 -20.04
CA ASN A 167 -0.59 15.88 -20.49
C ASN A 167 -1.21 16.71 -19.36
N THR A 168 -0.38 17.25 -18.48
CA THR A 168 -0.82 18.10 -17.36
C THR A 168 -1.17 19.52 -17.80
N GLY A 169 -0.57 20.02 -18.89
CA GLY A 169 -0.69 21.41 -19.32
C GLY A 169 0.04 22.44 -18.44
N PHE A 170 0.75 21.98 -17.40
CA PHE A 170 1.53 22.83 -16.50
C PHE A 170 2.98 22.94 -16.94
N ARG A 171 3.68 23.96 -16.43
CA ARG A 171 5.12 24.18 -16.64
C ARG A 171 5.82 24.39 -15.32
N ASN A 172 7.07 23.98 -15.24
CA ASN A 172 7.93 24.10 -14.06
C ASN A 172 7.29 23.49 -12.80
N VAL A 173 6.67 22.33 -12.96
CA VAL A 173 6.03 21.59 -11.86
C VAL A 173 7.12 20.88 -11.08
N SER A 174 7.15 21.08 -9.77
CA SER A 174 8.04 20.35 -8.87
C SER A 174 7.42 19.02 -8.46
N ILE A 175 8.23 17.96 -8.54
CA ILE A 175 7.86 16.62 -8.10
C ILE A 175 8.94 16.02 -7.22
N THR A 176 8.53 15.44 -6.10
CA THR A 176 9.36 14.58 -5.25
C THR A 176 8.80 13.16 -5.30
N THR A 177 9.67 12.18 -5.52
CA THR A 177 9.35 10.76 -5.36
C THR A 177 10.28 10.17 -4.30
N ILE A 178 9.72 9.52 -3.29
CA ILE A 178 10.47 8.73 -2.29
C ILE A 178 9.98 7.28 -2.40
N THR A 179 10.88 6.39 -2.81
CA THR A 179 10.61 4.96 -2.94
C THR A 179 11.21 4.23 -1.75
N LEU A 180 10.40 3.47 -1.04
CA LEU A 180 10.73 2.69 0.15
C LEU A 180 10.56 1.20 -0.18
N PHE A 181 11.66 0.51 -0.49
CA PHE A 181 11.62 -0.87 -1.01
C PHE A 181 11.29 -1.91 0.04
N THR A 182 11.68 -1.68 1.30
CA THR A 182 11.55 -2.64 2.41
C THR A 182 10.38 -2.32 3.34
N LEU A 183 9.51 -1.39 2.96
CA LEU A 183 8.39 -0.95 3.82
C LEU A 183 7.34 -2.06 4.04
N ASN A 184 7.40 -3.17 3.29
CA ASN A 184 6.66 -4.40 3.56
C ASN A 184 7.02 -5.02 4.92
N ASN A 185 8.18 -4.70 5.50
CA ASN A 185 8.57 -5.12 6.85
C ASN A 185 7.95 -4.24 7.95
N VAL A 186 7.54 -3.03 7.60
CA VAL A 186 7.13 -1.98 8.53
C VAL A 186 5.62 -1.83 8.59
N MET A 187 4.96 -1.88 7.43
CA MET A 187 3.55 -1.55 7.31
C MET A 187 2.66 -2.72 7.74
N PRO A 188 1.70 -2.50 8.66
CA PRO A 188 0.73 -3.53 9.00
C PRO A 188 -0.20 -3.78 7.81
N VAL A 189 -0.64 -5.04 7.67
CA VAL A 189 -1.66 -5.39 6.68
C VAL A 189 -3.06 -5.21 7.28
N ARG A 190 -3.42 -3.96 7.57
CA ARG A 190 -4.75 -3.56 8.03
C ARG A 190 -5.52 -2.83 6.94
N SER A 191 -6.79 -3.19 6.77
CA SER A 191 -7.76 -2.66 5.80
C SER A 191 -9.01 -2.20 6.55
N SER A 192 -9.89 -1.38 5.97
CA SER A 192 -11.14 -0.89 6.60
C SER A 192 -12.07 -1.98 7.16
N SER A 193 -11.88 -3.25 6.79
CA SER A 193 -12.57 -4.43 7.36
C SER A 193 -11.70 -5.28 8.30
N PHE A 194 -10.60 -4.74 8.82
CA PHE A 194 -9.64 -5.46 9.66
C PHE A 194 -10.28 -5.86 11.00
N ASN A 195 -10.11 -7.13 11.36
CA ASN A 195 -10.50 -7.68 12.65
C ASN A 195 -9.32 -8.51 13.17
N THR A 196 -8.72 -8.08 14.26
CA THR A 196 -7.63 -8.76 14.99
C THR A 196 -7.89 -10.22 15.30
N SER A 197 -9.16 -10.62 15.44
CA SER A 197 -9.52 -11.99 15.80
C SER A 197 -9.14 -13.04 14.74
N LEU A 198 -8.69 -12.62 13.55
CA LEU A 198 -8.29 -13.51 12.46
C LEU A 198 -6.85 -14.05 12.57
N PHE A 199 -5.99 -13.45 13.40
CA PHE A 199 -4.62 -13.95 13.61
C PHE A 199 -4.50 -14.95 14.77
N ASN A 200 -5.54 -15.08 15.59
CA ASN A 200 -5.59 -16.06 16.69
C ASN A 200 -6.08 -17.45 16.26
N THR A 201 -6.32 -17.66 14.96
CA THR A 201 -6.71 -18.97 14.44
C THR A 201 -5.54 -19.61 13.71
N ASN A 202 -5.22 -20.87 14.03
CA ASN A 202 -4.32 -21.77 13.29
C ASN A 202 -4.81 -22.05 11.84
N ASN A 203 -5.45 -21.09 11.19
CA ASN A 203 -5.96 -21.22 9.84
C ASN A 203 -4.86 -20.82 8.86
N THR A 204 -4.62 -21.73 7.91
CA THR A 204 -3.85 -21.54 6.69
C THR A 204 -4.58 -20.63 5.69
N ASP A 205 -5.24 -19.58 6.17
CA ASP A 205 -5.86 -18.58 5.30
C ASP A 205 -4.73 -17.77 4.63
N PRO A 206 -4.86 -17.41 3.34
CA PRO A 206 -3.86 -16.58 2.69
C PRO A 206 -3.90 -15.20 3.34
N VAL A 207 -2.91 -14.93 4.19
CA VAL A 207 -2.71 -13.66 4.86
C VAL A 207 -2.48 -12.61 3.78
N ASN A 208 -3.24 -11.52 3.81
CA ASN A 208 -2.98 -10.39 2.94
C ASN A 208 -1.52 -9.95 3.14
N ALA A 209 -0.80 -9.64 2.07
CA ALA A 209 0.62 -9.27 2.16
C ALA A 209 0.92 -8.10 1.22
N LEU A 210 1.74 -7.16 1.69
CA LEU A 210 2.31 -6.12 0.87
C LEU A 210 3.43 -6.71 0.02
N ASN A 211 3.29 -6.63 -1.31
CA ASN A 211 4.18 -7.30 -2.24
C ASN A 211 4.69 -6.36 -3.34
N ALA A 212 4.83 -5.09 -3.01
CA ALA A 212 5.48 -4.09 -3.84
C ALA A 212 6.21 -3.10 -2.94
N ALA A 213 7.16 -2.38 -3.54
CA ALA A 213 7.71 -1.19 -2.95
C ALA A 213 6.60 -0.18 -2.64
N VAL A 214 6.81 0.64 -1.61
CA VAL A 214 5.93 1.74 -1.28
C VAL A 214 6.50 3.02 -1.85
N VAL A 215 5.69 3.79 -2.57
CA VAL A 215 6.14 5.06 -3.17
C VAL A 215 5.30 6.21 -2.63
N LEU A 216 5.98 7.22 -2.12
CA LEU A 216 5.44 8.53 -1.78
C LEU A 216 5.72 9.48 -2.95
N ILE A 217 4.67 10.12 -3.48
CA ILE A 217 4.78 11.07 -4.59
C ILE A 217 4.19 12.41 -4.18
N ARG A 218 5.02 13.47 -4.12
CA ARG A 218 4.59 14.85 -3.89
C ARG A 218 4.68 15.65 -5.18
N VAL A 219 3.58 16.26 -5.61
CA VAL A 219 3.56 17.22 -6.73
C VAL A 219 3.00 18.54 -6.25
N ASN A 220 3.64 19.66 -6.62
CA ASN A 220 3.20 21.01 -6.23
C ASN A 220 2.02 21.55 -7.05
N GLU A 221 1.37 20.69 -7.85
CA GLU A 221 0.23 21.01 -8.70
C GLU A 221 -0.84 19.92 -8.59
N THR A 222 -2.09 20.28 -8.91
CA THR A 222 -3.18 19.30 -8.93
C THR A 222 -3.19 18.48 -10.24
N ILE A 223 -2.56 17.31 -10.21
CA ILE A 223 -2.55 16.33 -11.31
C ILE A 223 -3.84 15.49 -11.34
N ARG A 224 -4.43 15.30 -12.54
CA ARG A 224 -5.66 14.50 -12.73
C ARG A 224 -5.40 13.05 -13.09
N ASN A 225 -4.37 12.80 -13.89
CA ASN A 225 -4.06 11.49 -14.44
C ASN A 225 -2.67 11.07 -14.01
N VAL A 226 -2.61 9.97 -13.28
CA VAL A 226 -1.36 9.35 -12.83
C VAL A 226 -1.49 7.85 -13.05
N THR A 227 -0.48 7.26 -13.68
CA THR A 227 -0.38 5.81 -13.85
C THR A 227 0.82 5.32 -13.06
N LEU A 228 0.58 4.33 -12.20
CA LEU A 228 1.62 3.61 -11.50
C LEU A 228 1.58 2.14 -11.89
N SER A 229 2.71 1.63 -12.36
CA SER A 229 2.89 0.21 -12.67
C SER A 229 3.88 -0.39 -11.70
N TYR A 230 3.51 -1.51 -11.07
CA TYR A 230 4.31 -2.18 -10.06
C TYR A 230 4.74 -3.57 -10.50
N THR A 231 6.01 -3.90 -10.23
CA THR A 231 6.52 -5.27 -10.28
C THR A 231 6.28 -5.94 -8.92
N LYS A 232 5.75 -7.16 -8.94
CA LYS A 232 5.56 -8.00 -7.74
C LYS A 232 6.91 -8.35 -7.12
N LEU A 233 7.09 -8.14 -5.81
CA LEU A 233 8.28 -8.59 -5.07
C LEU A 233 8.41 -10.13 -5.13
N ASN A 234 7.35 -10.83 -4.73
CA ASN A 234 7.20 -12.26 -4.91
C ASN A 234 6.35 -12.55 -6.17
N THR A 235 7.03 -12.96 -7.25
CA THR A 235 6.42 -13.27 -8.56
C THR A 235 5.74 -14.63 -8.59
N THR A 236 5.99 -15.50 -7.60
CA THR A 236 5.36 -16.83 -7.51
C THR A 236 3.88 -16.77 -7.11
N LEU A 237 3.42 -15.62 -6.59
CA LEU A 237 2.05 -15.41 -6.17
C LEU A 237 1.12 -15.23 -7.38
N THR A 238 0.24 -16.21 -7.56
CA THR A 238 -0.68 -16.31 -8.71
C THR A 238 -1.98 -15.52 -8.53
N GLN A 239 -2.24 -14.99 -7.34
CA GLN A 239 -3.41 -14.14 -7.10
C GLN A 239 -3.22 -12.78 -7.77
N ASP A 240 -4.31 -12.12 -8.20
CA ASP A 240 -4.19 -10.74 -8.71
C ASP A 240 -4.11 -9.76 -7.52
N PRO A 241 -3.14 -8.82 -7.57
CA PRO A 241 -2.94 -7.83 -6.53
C PRO A 241 -4.04 -6.78 -6.52
N GLN A 242 -4.20 -6.10 -5.40
CA GLN A 242 -5.02 -4.91 -5.25
C GLN A 242 -4.11 -3.69 -5.11
N CYS A 243 -4.37 -2.65 -5.91
CA CYS A 243 -3.74 -1.35 -5.73
C CYS A 243 -4.40 -0.65 -4.54
N VAL A 244 -3.58 -0.24 -3.59
CA VAL A 244 -4.03 0.44 -2.38
C VAL A 244 -3.23 1.70 -2.13
N PHE A 245 -3.80 2.58 -1.32
CA PHE A 245 -3.09 3.72 -0.76
C PHE A 245 -3.26 3.74 0.75
N TRP A 246 -2.31 4.33 1.46
CA TRP A 246 -2.45 4.53 2.90
C TRP A 246 -3.38 5.72 3.19
N ASN A 247 -4.49 5.47 3.89
CA ASN A 247 -5.44 6.51 4.26
C ASN A 247 -5.33 6.76 5.77
N PHE A 248 -4.66 7.85 6.15
CA PHE A 248 -4.42 8.25 7.54
C PHE A 248 -5.69 8.46 8.36
N LYS A 249 -6.84 8.76 7.74
CA LYS A 249 -8.10 9.06 8.45
C LYS A 249 -8.85 7.82 8.92
N LEU A 250 -8.49 6.64 8.42
CA LEU A 250 -9.12 5.39 8.85
C LEU A 250 -8.64 4.95 10.24
N PHE A 251 -9.38 4.07 10.90
CA PHE A 251 -9.04 3.52 12.22
C PHE A 251 -8.73 4.60 13.27
N ASP A 252 -9.64 5.54 13.49
CA ASP A 252 -9.48 6.61 14.50
C ASP A 252 -8.19 7.43 14.27
N ASN A 253 -7.93 7.81 13.02
CA ASN A 253 -6.72 8.52 12.56
C ASN A 253 -5.41 7.74 12.69
N ARG A 254 -5.46 6.42 12.93
CA ARG A 254 -4.27 5.56 12.95
C ARG A 254 -3.86 5.11 11.56
N GLY A 255 -4.73 5.24 10.58
CA GLY A 255 -4.48 4.92 9.18
C GLY A 255 -4.63 3.44 8.82
N ALA A 256 -5.04 3.16 7.59
CA ALA A 256 -5.07 1.81 7.03
C ALA A 256 -4.98 1.82 5.50
N TRP A 257 -4.71 0.66 4.91
CA TRP A 257 -4.78 0.49 3.47
C TRP A 257 -6.21 0.62 2.99
N ASP A 258 -6.43 1.59 2.11
CA ASP A 258 -7.70 1.83 1.45
C ASP A 258 -7.55 1.53 -0.05
N ARG A 259 -8.65 1.08 -0.65
CA ARG A 259 -8.63 0.61 -2.04
C ARG A 259 -8.78 1.81 -2.95
N VAL A 260 -7.80 2.00 -3.84
CA VAL A 260 -8.08 2.67 -5.10
C VAL A 260 -8.79 1.64 -5.97
N GLY A 261 -9.94 2.01 -6.56
CA GLY A 261 -10.82 1.14 -7.33
C GLY A 261 -10.07 -0.02 -8.00
N THR A 262 -10.50 -1.25 -7.68
CA THR A 262 -9.95 -2.52 -8.15
C THR A 262 -9.39 -2.40 -9.56
N MET A 263 -8.08 -2.66 -9.70
CA MET A 263 -7.34 -2.87 -10.96
C MET A 263 -8.04 -2.19 -12.13
N LEU A 264 -7.66 -0.96 -12.47
CA LEU A 264 -8.15 -0.30 -13.67
C LEU A 264 -7.84 -1.20 -14.88
N ASP A 265 -8.78 -2.08 -15.21
CA ASP A 265 -9.03 -2.52 -16.56
C ASP A 265 -9.08 -1.21 -17.37
N SER A 266 -8.15 -1.08 -18.31
CA SER A 266 -7.92 0.13 -19.11
C SER A 266 -9.15 0.59 -19.91
N THR A 267 -10.25 -0.16 -19.81
CA THR A 267 -11.54 0.11 -20.44
C THR A 267 -12.59 0.76 -19.53
N ASN A 268 -12.45 0.77 -18.20
CA ASN A 268 -13.51 1.27 -17.31
C ASN A 268 -13.39 2.76 -16.96
N ARG A 269 -13.91 3.60 -17.86
CA ARG A 269 -13.97 5.07 -17.74
C ARG A 269 -14.61 5.57 -16.45
N GLY A 270 -15.56 4.83 -15.86
CA GLY A 270 -16.24 5.23 -14.61
C GLY A 270 -15.31 5.21 -13.40
N LEU A 271 -14.43 4.20 -13.30
CA LEU A 271 -13.45 4.10 -12.23
C LEU A 271 -12.34 5.15 -12.36
N HIS A 272 -11.92 5.50 -13.59
CA HIS A 272 -11.02 6.63 -13.84
C HIS A 272 -11.62 7.96 -13.38
N ILE A 273 -12.92 8.18 -13.62
CA ILE A 273 -13.62 9.40 -13.19
C ILE A 273 -13.71 9.47 -11.66
N VAL A 274 -14.04 8.36 -10.98
CA VAL A 274 -14.12 8.33 -9.51
C VAL A 274 -12.73 8.54 -8.88
N PHE A 275 -11.70 7.89 -9.42
CA PHE A 275 -10.31 8.14 -9.03
C PHE A 275 -9.98 9.63 -9.22
N ALA A 276 -10.20 10.19 -10.41
CA ALA A 276 -9.93 11.61 -10.68
C ALA A 276 -10.72 12.56 -9.76
N LEU A 277 -11.95 12.21 -9.36
CA LEU A 277 -12.77 13.01 -8.45
C LEU A 277 -12.23 13.00 -7.01
N PHE A 278 -11.91 11.83 -6.46
CA PHE A 278 -11.28 11.74 -5.14
C PHE A 278 -9.90 12.41 -5.11
N ASN A 279 -9.15 12.31 -6.22
CA ASN A 279 -7.92 13.05 -6.41
C ASN A 279 -8.15 14.56 -6.46
N SER A 280 -9.17 15.04 -7.19
CA SER A 280 -9.43 16.48 -7.36
C SER A 280 -9.88 17.20 -6.09
N LEU A 281 -10.34 16.49 -5.06
CA LEU A 281 -10.79 17.08 -3.79
C LEU A 281 -9.67 17.39 -2.79
N GLN A 282 -8.43 16.93 -3.02
CA GLN A 282 -7.34 17.07 -2.04
C GLN A 282 -6.37 18.23 -2.33
N GLY A 283 -6.46 18.90 -3.49
CA GLY A 283 -5.73 20.14 -3.82
C GLY A 283 -4.20 20.06 -3.90
N PHE A 284 -3.59 19.03 -3.31
CA PHE A 284 -2.17 18.80 -3.19
C PHE A 284 -1.94 17.28 -3.01
N PHE A 285 -1.13 16.64 -3.84
CA PHE A 285 -1.01 15.17 -3.83
C PHE A 285 0.16 14.72 -2.98
N ILE A 286 -0.10 13.90 -1.96
CA ILE A 286 0.82 12.85 -1.49
C ILE A 286 0.03 11.55 -1.50
N LEU A 287 0.52 10.57 -2.24
CA LEU A 287 -0.09 9.26 -2.32
C LEU A 287 0.97 8.21 -2.02
N VAL A 288 0.71 7.42 -0.99
CA VAL A 288 1.54 6.30 -0.59
C VAL A 288 0.93 5.05 -1.20
N PHE A 289 1.47 4.59 -2.31
CA PHE A 289 0.92 3.45 -3.05
C PHE A 289 1.64 2.15 -2.72
N GLY A 290 0.88 1.05 -2.72
CA GLY A 290 1.40 -0.31 -2.59
C GLY A 290 0.48 -1.33 -3.25
N THR A 291 0.95 -2.58 -3.35
CA THR A 291 0.12 -3.70 -3.80
C THR A 291 -0.10 -4.71 -2.68
N LEU A 292 -1.36 -4.94 -2.32
CA LEU A 292 -1.75 -5.99 -1.37
C LEU A 292 -2.29 -7.20 -2.14
N PHE A 293 -1.93 -8.41 -1.72
CA PHE A 293 -2.72 -9.58 -2.11
C PHE A 293 -3.94 -9.70 -1.21
N ASP A 294 -5.09 -10.03 -1.81
CA ASP A 294 -6.30 -10.27 -1.06
C ASP A 294 -7.03 -11.52 -1.55
N SER A 295 -7.20 -12.47 -0.64
CA SER A 295 -7.91 -13.74 -0.89
C SER A 295 -9.39 -13.70 -0.46
N LYS A 296 -9.76 -12.80 0.45
CA LYS A 296 -11.05 -12.82 1.16
C LYS A 296 -12.12 -11.95 0.49
N ILE A 297 -11.76 -10.83 -0.13
CA ILE A 297 -12.65 -10.00 -0.93
C ILE A 297 -13.03 -10.68 -2.25
N ARG A 298 -12.20 -11.59 -2.78
CA ARG A 298 -12.57 -12.44 -3.93
C ARG A 298 -13.74 -13.36 -3.61
N SER A 299 -13.78 -13.95 -2.41
CA SER A 299 -14.89 -14.83 -2.03
C SER A 299 -16.18 -14.05 -1.77
N ILE A 300 -16.08 -12.80 -1.29
CA ILE A 300 -17.23 -11.91 -1.06
C ILE A 300 -17.78 -11.34 -2.38
N LEU A 301 -16.92 -11.00 -3.35
CA LEU A 301 -17.35 -10.53 -4.68
C LEU A 301 -17.89 -11.67 -5.56
N ALA A 302 -17.32 -12.88 -5.46
CA ALA A 302 -17.84 -14.07 -6.16
C ALA A 302 -19.25 -14.48 -5.66
N ARG A 303 -19.64 -14.06 -4.44
CA ARG A 303 -20.97 -14.32 -3.87
C ARG A 303 -22.04 -13.31 -4.32
N LYS A 304 -21.67 -12.25 -5.03
CA LYS A 304 -22.59 -11.19 -5.49
C LYS A 304 -22.86 -11.28 -6.99
N SER A 305 -23.36 -12.43 -7.42
CA SER A 305 -24.18 -12.53 -8.63
C SER A 305 -25.35 -13.47 -8.33
N PRO A 306 -26.55 -12.95 -8.02
CA PRO A 306 -27.73 -13.80 -7.95
C PRO A 306 -28.14 -14.14 -9.38
N THR A 307 -27.89 -15.39 -9.78
CA THR A 307 -28.71 -16.06 -10.79
C THR A 307 -30.16 -16.00 -10.31
N THR A 308 -31.03 -15.37 -11.08
CA THR A 308 -32.48 -15.44 -10.91
C THR A 308 -32.93 -16.89 -11.06
N SER A 309 -33.08 -17.61 -9.95
CA SER A 309 -34.01 -18.73 -9.85
C SER A 309 -35.31 -18.22 -9.24
N THR A 310 -36.27 -17.91 -10.11
CA THR A 310 -37.64 -17.65 -9.69
C THR A 310 -38.27 -18.98 -9.26
N GLY A 311 -38.38 -19.18 -7.95
CA GLY A 311 -39.12 -20.29 -7.37
C GLY A 311 -39.77 -19.88 -6.06
N SER A 312 -41.03 -19.50 -6.11
CA SER A 312 -41.99 -19.45 -4.99
C SER A 312 -43.37 -19.20 -5.61
N ASN A 313 -44.50 -19.81 -5.26
CA ASN A 313 -44.90 -20.45 -4.02
C ASN A 313 -45.98 -21.51 -4.27
N THR A 314 -46.03 -22.46 -3.35
CA THR A 314 -47.16 -23.29 -2.97
C THR A 314 -48.42 -22.47 -2.68
N THR A 315 -49.56 -22.89 -3.24
CA THR A 315 -50.90 -22.68 -2.65
C THR A 315 -51.70 -23.97 -2.73
N ARG A 316 -52.17 -24.41 -1.56
CA ARG A 316 -53.04 -25.56 -1.30
C ARG A 316 -54.49 -25.07 -1.27
N SER A 317 -55.35 -25.60 -2.12
CA SER A 317 -56.81 -25.58 -1.91
C SER A 317 -57.48 -26.70 -2.73
N THR A 318 -58.58 -27.20 -2.18
CA THR A 318 -59.25 -28.49 -2.40
C THR A 318 -60.28 -28.52 -3.54
N SER A 319 -60.58 -29.75 -3.98
CA SER A 319 -61.86 -30.28 -4.50
C SER A 319 -62.02 -30.53 -6.02
N GLY A 320 -62.29 -31.81 -6.35
CA GLY A 320 -63.30 -32.27 -7.32
C GLY A 320 -62.91 -32.47 -8.80
N GLY A 321 -63.04 -33.72 -9.30
CA GLY A 321 -63.60 -33.98 -10.63
C GLY A 321 -62.71 -34.53 -11.76
N ILE A 322 -62.64 -35.86 -11.87
CA ILE A 322 -62.99 -36.73 -13.03
C ILE A 322 -62.60 -36.32 -14.49
N SER A 323 -61.85 -37.24 -15.14
CA SER A 323 -61.82 -37.71 -16.56
C SER A 323 -61.41 -36.86 -17.79
N SER A 324 -60.44 -37.46 -18.49
CA SER A 324 -60.41 -37.91 -19.92
C SER A 324 -60.35 -36.93 -21.11
N THR A 325 -59.49 -37.33 -22.06
CA THR A 325 -59.56 -37.27 -23.55
C THR A 325 -59.28 -35.98 -24.34
N GLY A 326 -58.55 -36.16 -25.46
CA GLY A 326 -58.58 -35.31 -26.67
C GLY A 326 -57.38 -34.37 -26.82
N MET A 327 -56.35 -34.56 -27.68
CA MET A 327 -56.26 -34.78 -29.14
C MET A 327 -56.06 -33.49 -29.96
N ASN A 328 -55.02 -33.51 -30.81
CA ASN A 328 -54.74 -32.68 -32.01
C ASN A 328 -54.31 -31.20 -31.81
N TRP A 329 -53.46 -30.57 -32.63
CA TRP A 329 -52.82 -30.94 -33.90
C TRP A 329 -51.71 -29.92 -34.30
N PHE A 330 -50.72 -30.42 -35.03
CA PHE A 330 -49.99 -29.86 -36.19
C PHE A 330 -48.91 -28.74 -36.12
N HIS A 331 -47.72 -29.20 -36.55
CA HIS A 331 -46.80 -28.67 -37.60
C HIS A 331 -46.10 -27.32 -37.34
N ARG A 332 -44.80 -27.14 -37.66
CA ARG A 332 -43.98 -27.74 -38.72
C ARG A 332 -42.49 -27.53 -38.42
N LEU A 333 -41.69 -28.54 -38.77
CA LEU A 333 -40.22 -28.56 -38.81
C LEU A 333 -39.66 -27.47 -39.74
N HIS A 334 -38.42 -27.02 -39.50
CA HIS A 334 -37.35 -27.13 -40.49
C HIS A 334 -36.02 -27.45 -39.79
N VAL A 335 -35.50 -28.62 -40.15
CA VAL A 335 -34.19 -29.18 -39.83
C VAL A 335 -33.24 -28.77 -40.94
N TYR A 336 -32.03 -28.37 -40.61
CA TYR A 336 -30.83 -28.82 -41.33
C TYR A 336 -29.74 -29.15 -40.31
N ARG A 337 -29.23 -30.37 -40.42
CA ARG A 337 -28.03 -30.90 -39.77
C ARG A 337 -27.07 -31.31 -40.89
N VAL A 338 -25.88 -31.80 -40.50
CA VAL A 338 -24.86 -32.53 -41.28
C VAL A 338 -23.69 -31.60 -41.71
N SER A 339 -22.40 -31.86 -41.44
CA SER A 339 -21.66 -32.89 -40.69
C SER A 339 -20.17 -32.48 -40.59
N GLU A 340 -19.41 -33.13 -39.70
CA GLU A 340 -17.94 -33.09 -39.61
C GLU A 340 -17.21 -33.54 -40.89
N ALA A 341 -15.99 -33.01 -41.07
CA ALA A 341 -14.86 -33.71 -41.70
C ALA A 341 -13.53 -33.17 -41.14
N ALA A 342 -12.52 -34.03 -41.13
CA ALA A 342 -11.27 -33.93 -40.37
C ALA A 342 -10.07 -33.28 -41.11
N ASN A 343 -9.17 -32.72 -40.30
CA ASN A 343 -7.69 -32.67 -40.37
C ASN A 343 -6.95 -31.99 -41.55
N SER A 344 -6.08 -31.00 -41.25
CA SER A 344 -4.63 -30.98 -41.62
C SER A 344 -3.94 -29.63 -41.33
N GLY A 345 -2.73 -29.68 -40.76
CA GLY A 345 -1.51 -29.03 -41.28
C GLY A 345 -1.25 -27.51 -41.09
N SER A 346 -0.31 -27.22 -40.17
CA SER A 346 0.83 -26.27 -40.26
C SER A 346 0.67 -24.83 -40.83
N GLY A 347 1.18 -23.86 -40.08
CA GLY A 347 1.68 -22.59 -40.61
C GLY A 347 1.55 -21.43 -39.63
N GLY A 348 2.67 -20.91 -39.14
CA GLY A 348 2.69 -19.76 -38.24
C GLY A 348 2.39 -18.44 -38.95
N ALA A 349 1.87 -17.47 -38.20
CA ALA A 349 2.01 -16.05 -38.47
C ALA A 349 1.79 -15.26 -37.19
N SER A 350 2.72 -14.33 -36.94
CA SER A 350 2.68 -13.25 -35.97
C SER A 350 1.55 -12.27 -36.28
N GLU A 351 0.86 -11.76 -35.26
CA GLU A 351 0.10 -10.52 -35.39
C GLU A 351 0.41 -9.53 -34.26
N SER A 352 0.90 -8.38 -34.69
CA SER A 352 1.09 -7.14 -33.97
C SER A 352 -0.12 -6.24 -34.20
N PHE A 353 -0.63 -5.58 -33.16
CA PHE A 353 -1.59 -4.49 -33.32
C PHE A 353 -1.16 -3.25 -32.51
N SER A 354 -0.78 -2.22 -33.27
CA SER A 354 -0.78 -0.82 -32.88
C SER A 354 -2.17 -0.26 -33.13
N ASN A 355 -2.77 0.41 -32.15
CA ASN A 355 -3.95 1.24 -32.37
C ASN A 355 -3.59 2.72 -32.15
N ILE A 356 -4.02 3.51 -33.12
CA ILE A 356 -3.96 4.97 -33.23
C ILE A 356 -4.62 5.65 -32.02
#